data_AF-A0A922JTT9-F1
#
_entry.id   AF-A0A922JTT9-F1
#
_cell.length_a   1.000
_cell.length_b   1.000
_cell.length_c   1.000
_cell.angle_alpha   90.00
_cell.angle_beta   90.00
_cell.angle_gamma   90.00
#
_symmetry.space_group_name_H-M   'P 1'
#
loop_
_entity.id
_entity.type
_entity.pdbx_description
1 polymer ?
#
loop_
_entity_poly.entity_id
_entity_poly.type
_entity_poly.pdbx_seq_one_letter_code
_entity_poly.pdbx_strand_id
1 'polypeptide(L)'
;MEEPLEIPIINDLTMVLGSISQSKATGVVIDFTDPSTVYDNVKQATAFGMKSVVYVPRIKPDTITALSVLCEKASMGCLVAPSLSIGSILLQQAAISASFHYNNVEIVESRASAKDLPSPDAVQIARNLSSLGQIYNRQDISTDVLARGQVLGEDGLRVHSLVLPGLPSSTTVHFSGPGEA
;
A
#
# COMPACT_ATOMS: atom_id res chain seq x y z
N MET A 1 0.04 -0.15 -35.59
CA MET A 1 0.97 0.85 -35.03
C MET A 1 0.08 1.94 -34.49
N GLU A 2 -0.03 2.07 -33.17
CA GLU A 2 -0.90 3.09 -32.57
C GLU A 2 -0.36 4.49 -32.91
N GLU A 3 -1.25 5.41 -33.27
CA GLU A 3 -0.89 6.80 -33.51
C GLU A 3 -0.33 7.43 -32.23
N PRO A 4 0.70 8.29 -32.33
CA PRO A 4 1.28 8.94 -31.17
C PRO A 4 0.22 9.83 -30.49
N LEU A 5 0.15 9.77 -29.16
CA LEU A 5 -0.86 10.48 -28.35
C LEU A 5 -0.71 12.01 -28.33
N GLU A 6 0.34 12.56 -28.96
CA GLU A 6 0.63 14.00 -29.02
C GLU A 6 0.66 14.73 -27.65
N ILE A 7 0.98 14.01 -26.56
CA ILE A 7 1.11 14.60 -25.21
C ILE A 7 2.57 14.97 -24.95
N PRO A 8 2.92 16.27 -24.85
CA PRO A 8 4.29 16.69 -24.57
C PRO A 8 4.69 16.38 -23.12
N ILE A 9 5.96 16.02 -22.91
CA ILE A 9 6.54 15.86 -21.56
C ILE A 9 7.05 17.23 -21.11
N ILE A 10 6.42 17.79 -20.08
CA ILE A 10 6.69 19.14 -19.56
C ILE A 10 7.11 19.01 -18.09
N ASN A 11 8.08 19.81 -17.65
CA ASN A 11 8.62 19.81 -16.28
C ASN A 11 8.09 20.96 -15.40
N ASP A 12 7.19 21.79 -15.92
CA ASP A 12 6.48 22.84 -15.20
C ASP A 12 5.04 22.39 -14.88
N LEU A 13 4.85 21.86 -13.66
CA LEU A 13 3.55 21.40 -13.18
C LEU A 13 2.52 22.54 -13.14
N THR A 14 2.92 23.75 -12.72
CA THR A 14 2.01 24.90 -12.59
C THR A 14 1.46 25.31 -13.96
N MET A 15 2.30 25.34 -14.99
CA MET A 15 1.87 25.61 -16.37
C MET A 15 0.85 24.59 -16.86
N VAL A 16 1.10 23.30 -16.62
CA VAL A 16 0.21 22.20 -17.03
C VAL A 16 -1.14 22.28 -16.31
N LEU A 17 -1.12 22.50 -14.98
CA LEU A 17 -2.33 22.66 -14.19
C LEU A 17 -3.15 23.88 -14.63
N GLY A 18 -2.47 25.01 -14.90
CA GLY A 18 -3.10 26.21 -15.45
C GLY A 18 -3.83 25.94 -16.77
N SER A 19 -3.19 25.23 -17.69
CA SER A 19 -3.79 24.82 -18.97
C SER A 19 -5.02 23.92 -18.77
N ILE A 20 -4.91 22.88 -17.95
CA ILE A 20 -6.01 21.93 -17.68
C ILE A 20 -7.17 22.64 -16.97
N SER A 21 -6.92 23.61 -16.09
CA SER A 21 -7.97 24.35 -15.38
C SER A 21 -8.90 25.16 -16.30
N GLN A 22 -8.46 25.46 -17.53
CA GLN A 22 -9.28 26.13 -18.55
C GLN A 22 -10.14 25.14 -19.36
N SER A 23 -9.92 23.83 -19.19
CA SER A 23 -10.73 22.80 -19.83
C SER A 23 -12.08 22.60 -19.14
N LYS A 24 -13.07 22.13 -19.89
CA LYS A 24 -14.38 21.74 -19.33
C LYS A 24 -14.32 20.45 -18.51
N ALA A 25 -13.32 19.61 -18.76
CA ALA A 25 -13.17 18.33 -18.07
C ALA A 25 -12.50 18.51 -16.71
N THR A 26 -13.00 17.80 -15.70
CA THR A 26 -12.35 17.76 -14.38
C THR A 26 -11.06 16.94 -14.47
N GLY A 27 -9.93 17.59 -14.21
CA GLY A 27 -8.62 16.93 -14.14
C GLY A 27 -8.39 16.22 -12.80
N VAL A 28 -7.61 15.14 -12.84
CA VAL A 28 -7.05 14.46 -11.66
C VAL A 28 -5.53 14.38 -11.84
N VAL A 29 -4.78 14.71 -10.80
CA VAL A 29 -3.32 14.61 -10.79
C VAL A 29 -2.93 13.28 -10.16
N ILE A 30 -2.21 12.45 -10.91
CA ILE A 30 -1.66 11.19 -10.40
C ILE A 30 -0.17 11.39 -10.12
N ASP A 31 0.23 11.32 -8.85
CA ASP A 31 1.59 11.59 -8.40
C ASP A 31 2.35 10.28 -8.13
N PHE A 32 3.41 10.08 -8.92
CA PHE A 32 4.38 8.99 -8.83
C PHE A 32 5.81 9.51 -8.61
N THR A 33 5.94 10.69 -8.00
CA THR A 33 7.24 11.39 -7.81
C THR A 33 7.99 10.89 -6.57
N ASP A 34 8.64 11.78 -5.84
CA ASP A 34 9.44 11.47 -4.65
C ASP A 34 8.73 11.95 -3.38
N PRO A 35 8.89 11.27 -2.22
CA PRO A 35 8.28 11.71 -0.96
C PRO A 35 8.53 13.19 -0.61
N SER A 36 9.66 13.75 -1.03
CA SER A 36 10.03 15.14 -0.78
C SER A 36 9.18 16.16 -1.54
N THR A 37 8.55 15.78 -2.66
CA THR A 37 7.81 16.71 -3.54
C THR A 37 6.29 16.58 -3.44
N VAL A 38 5.78 15.47 -2.89
CA VAL A 38 4.34 15.17 -2.82
C VAL A 38 3.52 16.31 -2.23
N TYR A 39 3.97 16.91 -1.12
CA TYR A 39 3.20 17.97 -0.47
C TYR A 39 3.00 19.18 -1.39
N ASP A 40 4.08 19.63 -2.04
CA ASP A 40 4.04 20.78 -2.92
C ASP A 40 3.25 20.49 -4.21
N ASN A 41 3.36 19.27 -4.74
CA ASN A 41 2.57 18.84 -5.91
C ASN A 41 1.06 18.85 -5.61
N VAL A 42 0.64 18.24 -4.50
CA VAL A 42 -0.79 18.20 -4.10
C VAL A 42 -1.28 19.60 -3.75
N LYS A 43 -0.46 20.43 -3.10
CA LYS A 43 -0.79 21.83 -2.82
C LYS A 43 -1.04 22.62 -4.11
N GLN A 44 -0.19 22.47 -5.12
CA GLN A 44 -0.39 23.10 -6.43
C GLN A 44 -1.66 22.60 -7.10
N ALA A 45 -1.86 21.27 -7.18
CA ALA A 45 -3.05 20.67 -7.77
C ALA A 45 -4.35 21.19 -7.11
N THR A 46 -4.34 21.24 -5.78
CA THR A 46 -5.45 21.75 -4.96
C THR A 46 -5.72 23.24 -5.25
N ALA A 47 -4.68 24.06 -5.42
CA ALA A 47 -4.84 25.49 -5.75
C ALA A 47 -5.51 25.72 -7.11
N PHE A 48 -5.36 24.79 -8.05
CA PHE A 48 -6.06 24.79 -9.35
C PHE A 48 -7.39 24.02 -9.32
N GLY A 49 -7.90 23.63 -8.15
CA GLY A 49 -9.18 22.94 -8.01
C GLY A 49 -9.16 21.49 -8.49
N MET A 50 -7.99 20.84 -8.53
CA MET A 50 -7.84 19.46 -8.96
C MET A 50 -7.69 18.50 -7.79
N LYS A 51 -8.24 17.29 -7.96
CA LYS A 51 -8.07 16.19 -7.00
C LYS A 51 -6.76 15.47 -7.29
N SER A 52 -6.20 14.83 -6.27
CA SER A 52 -4.94 14.10 -6.40
C SER A 52 -5.08 12.62 -6.02
N VAL A 53 -4.35 11.77 -6.73
CA VAL A 53 -4.09 10.37 -6.37
C VAL A 53 -2.57 10.23 -6.23
N VAL A 54 -2.10 9.94 -5.03
CA VAL A 54 -0.67 9.86 -4.71
C VAL A 54 -0.32 8.40 -4.46
N TYR A 55 0.54 7.84 -5.30
CA TYR A 55 1.21 6.55 -5.06
C TYR A 55 2.71 6.80 -5.00
N VAL A 56 3.16 7.21 -3.82
CA VAL A 56 4.57 7.44 -3.54
C VAL A 56 4.95 6.65 -2.29
N PRO A 57 5.84 5.65 -2.40
CA PRO A 57 6.26 4.86 -1.26
C PRO A 57 6.99 5.71 -0.20
N ARG A 58 6.87 5.34 1.08
CA ARG A 58 7.63 5.96 2.20
C ARG A 58 7.31 7.45 2.43
N ILE A 59 6.10 7.91 2.12
CA ILE A 59 5.62 9.21 2.60
C ILE A 59 5.60 9.20 4.13
N LYS A 60 6.11 10.28 4.75
CA LYS A 60 6.12 10.43 6.21
C LYS A 60 4.70 10.66 6.75
N PRO A 61 4.33 10.12 7.92
CA PRO A 61 3.03 10.37 8.55
C PRO A 61 2.69 11.86 8.72
N ASP A 62 3.69 12.70 9.03
CA ASP A 62 3.52 14.15 9.15
C ASP A 62 3.08 14.79 7.82
N THR A 63 3.63 14.31 6.70
CA THR A 63 3.23 14.76 5.36
C THR A 63 1.78 14.37 5.07
N ILE A 64 1.37 13.14 5.43
CA ILE A 64 -0.02 12.68 5.28
C ILE A 64 -0.96 13.55 6.11
N THR A 65 -0.56 13.88 7.35
CA THR A 65 -1.33 14.75 8.24
C THR A 65 -1.46 16.16 7.67
N ALA A 66 -0.37 16.72 7.17
CA ALA A 66 -0.36 18.05 6.55
C ALA A 66 -1.25 18.09 5.28
N LEU A 67 -1.19 17.05 4.44
CA LEU A 67 -2.08 16.89 3.29
C LEU A 67 -3.55 16.82 3.70
N SER A 68 -3.87 16.04 4.74
CA SER A 68 -5.23 15.93 5.27
C SER A 68 -5.79 17.30 5.66
N VAL A 69 -5.03 18.09 6.43
CA VAL A 69 -5.42 19.44 6.85
C VAL A 69 -5.56 20.39 5.66
N LEU A 70 -4.66 20.30 4.68
CA LEU A 70 -4.71 21.13 3.47
C LEU A 70 -5.97 20.83 2.64
N CYS A 71 -6.25 19.56 2.40
CA CYS A 71 -7.38 19.09 1.61
C CYS A 71 -8.72 19.41 2.28
N GLU A 72 -8.81 19.27 3.61
CA GLU A 72 -9.99 19.65 4.38
C GLU A 72 -10.29 21.15 4.26
N LYS A 73 -9.27 22.01 4.46
CA LYS A 73 -9.42 23.47 4.31
C LYS A 73 -9.83 23.89 2.89
N ALA A 74 -9.32 23.19 1.88
CA ALA A 74 -9.63 23.48 0.49
C ALA A 74 -10.95 22.84 0.00
N SER A 75 -11.59 21.99 0.81
CA SER A 75 -12.72 21.14 0.37
C SER A 75 -12.38 20.31 -0.88
N MET A 76 -11.14 19.81 -0.95
CA MET A 76 -10.61 19.04 -2.08
C MET A 76 -10.24 17.62 -1.66
N GLY A 77 -10.42 16.66 -2.56
CA GLY A 77 -10.09 15.26 -2.31
C GLY A 77 -8.66 14.91 -2.70
N CYS A 78 -7.95 14.18 -1.83
CA CYS A 78 -6.67 13.56 -2.11
C CYS A 78 -6.68 12.10 -1.62
N LEU A 79 -6.39 11.16 -2.52
CA LEU A 79 -6.20 9.76 -2.19
C LEU A 79 -4.70 9.48 -2.06
N VAL A 80 -4.22 9.19 -0.85
CA VAL A 80 -2.87 8.65 -0.64
C VAL A 80 -2.97 7.13 -0.59
N ALA A 81 -2.52 6.47 -1.65
CA ALA A 81 -2.63 5.02 -1.81
C ALA A 81 -1.29 4.34 -1.49
N PRO A 82 -1.22 3.46 -0.48
CA PRO A 82 -0.01 2.67 -0.20
C PRO A 82 0.20 1.55 -1.23
N SER A 83 -0.85 1.17 -1.97
CA SER A 83 -0.82 0.22 -3.08
C SER A 83 -1.89 0.62 -4.11
N LEU A 84 -1.59 0.42 -5.40
CA LEU A 84 -2.58 0.52 -6.49
C LEU A 84 -3.12 -0.85 -6.93
N SER A 85 -2.63 -1.94 -6.31
CA SER A 85 -3.12 -3.30 -6.59
C SER A 85 -4.44 -3.53 -5.89
N ILE A 86 -5.54 -3.50 -6.66
CA ILE A 86 -6.89 -3.82 -6.16
C ILE A 86 -6.91 -5.22 -5.53
N GLY A 87 -6.24 -6.20 -6.15
CA GLY A 87 -6.16 -7.57 -5.61
C GLY A 87 -5.49 -7.62 -4.23
N SER A 88 -4.41 -6.85 -4.02
CA SER A 88 -3.75 -6.76 -2.71
C SER A 88 -4.64 -6.08 -1.65
N ILE A 89 -5.37 -5.04 -2.04
CA ILE A 89 -6.31 -4.35 -1.14
C ILE A 89 -7.47 -5.28 -0.75
N LEU A 90 -8.03 -6.03 -1.71
CA LEU A 90 -9.09 -7.00 -1.44
C LEU A 90 -8.60 -8.15 -0.55
N LEU A 91 -7.39 -8.66 -0.79
CA LEU A 91 -6.77 -9.66 0.07
C LEU A 91 -6.64 -9.16 1.52
N GLN A 92 -6.16 -7.92 1.71
CA GLN A 92 -6.04 -7.30 3.04
C GLN A 92 -7.39 -7.19 3.74
N GLN A 93 -8.42 -6.70 3.03
CA GLN A 93 -9.77 -6.56 3.60
C GLN A 93 -10.39 -7.91 3.95
N ALA A 94 -10.21 -8.92 3.09
CA ALA A 94 -10.66 -10.29 3.34
C ALA A 94 -9.92 -10.91 4.53
N ALA A 95 -8.61 -10.71 4.64
CA ALA A 95 -7.81 -11.21 5.75
C ALA A 95 -8.25 -10.58 7.09
N ILE A 96 -8.46 -9.26 7.14
CA ILE A 96 -9.00 -8.59 8.32
C ILE A 96 -10.36 -9.21 8.69
N SER A 97 -11.24 -9.39 7.72
CA SER A 97 -12.58 -9.95 7.97
C SER A 97 -12.51 -11.40 8.48
N ALA A 98 -11.66 -12.24 7.88
CA ALA A 98 -11.47 -13.62 8.29
C ALA A 98 -10.85 -13.74 9.70
N SER A 99 -9.96 -12.80 10.06
CA SER A 99 -9.25 -12.85 11.35
C SER A 99 -10.15 -12.87 12.58
N PHE A 100 -11.37 -12.32 12.48
CA PHE A 100 -12.37 -12.37 13.55
C PHE A 100 -12.92 -13.78 13.81
N HIS A 101 -12.69 -14.73 12.91
CA HIS A 101 -13.20 -16.09 12.99
C HIS A 101 -12.10 -17.13 13.27
N TYR A 102 -10.82 -16.78 13.09
CA TYR A 102 -9.70 -17.71 13.18
C TYR A 102 -8.66 -17.25 14.19
N ASN A 103 -8.12 -18.18 14.97
CA ASN A 103 -7.06 -17.92 15.95
C ASN A 103 -5.65 -18.19 15.40
N ASN A 104 -5.54 -18.80 14.22
CA ASN A 104 -4.27 -19.14 13.59
C ASN A 104 -4.19 -18.47 12.23
N VAL A 105 -3.06 -17.82 11.95
CA VAL A 105 -2.81 -17.13 10.68
C VAL A 105 -1.32 -17.12 10.35
N GLU A 106 -0.98 -17.42 9.10
CA GLU A 106 0.36 -17.24 8.55
C GLU A 106 0.30 -16.59 7.17
N ILE A 107 1.30 -15.78 6.85
CA ILE A 107 1.44 -15.13 5.54
C ILE A 107 2.57 -15.82 4.78
N VAL A 108 2.30 -16.22 3.54
CA VAL A 108 3.32 -16.81 2.66
C VAL A 108 3.48 -15.93 1.44
N GLU A 109 4.72 -15.63 1.06
CA GLU A 109 5.02 -14.85 -0.13
C GLU A 109 6.10 -15.51 -0.99
N SER A 110 6.04 -15.26 -2.30
CA SER A 110 7.07 -15.64 -3.26
C SER A 110 7.68 -14.42 -3.93
N ARG A 111 9.01 -14.33 -4.01
CA ARG A 111 9.73 -13.22 -4.67
C ARG A 111 10.86 -13.76 -5.54
N ALA A 112 11.23 -13.03 -6.58
CA ALA A 112 12.37 -13.37 -7.44
C ALA A 112 13.73 -13.00 -6.82
N SER A 113 13.74 -12.20 -5.76
CA SER A 113 14.95 -11.70 -5.08
C SER A 113 14.70 -11.54 -3.58
N ALA A 114 15.78 -11.59 -2.79
CA ALA A 114 15.75 -11.48 -1.33
C ALA A 114 15.94 -10.04 -0.80
N LYS A 115 16.02 -9.03 -1.68
CA LYS A 115 16.42 -7.66 -1.28
C LYS A 115 15.47 -6.99 -0.27
N ASP A 116 14.18 -7.30 -0.36
CA ASP A 116 13.13 -6.61 0.40
C ASP A 116 12.19 -7.64 1.05
N LEU A 117 12.73 -8.45 1.97
CA LEU A 117 11.96 -9.45 2.70
C LEU A 117 11.86 -9.13 4.20
N PRO A 118 10.67 -9.31 4.81
CA PRO A 118 9.40 -9.57 4.15
C PRO A 118 8.96 -8.38 3.27
N SER A 119 8.20 -8.62 2.22
CA SER A 119 7.82 -7.52 1.31
C SER A 119 6.95 -6.46 2.00
N PRO A 120 6.90 -5.23 1.47
CA PRO A 120 6.03 -4.19 1.99
C PRO A 120 4.56 -4.62 2.09
N ASP A 121 4.06 -5.40 1.12
CA ASP A 121 2.70 -5.93 1.15
C ASP A 121 2.49 -6.92 2.30
N ALA A 122 3.42 -7.87 2.50
CA ALA A 122 3.32 -8.85 3.60
C ALA A 122 3.42 -8.16 4.97
N VAL A 123 4.32 -7.19 5.11
CA VAL A 123 4.45 -6.37 6.32
C VAL A 123 3.18 -5.55 6.57
N GLN A 124 2.55 -5.00 5.54
CA GLN A 124 1.31 -4.23 5.68
C GLN A 124 0.15 -5.12 6.12
N ILE A 125 -0.01 -6.31 5.51
CA ILE A 125 -1.02 -7.30 5.93
C ILE A 125 -0.80 -7.69 7.39
N ALA A 126 0.44 -8.03 7.76
CA ALA A 126 0.80 -8.37 9.13
C ALA A 126 0.39 -7.27 10.12
N ARG A 127 0.82 -6.02 9.86
CA ARG A 127 0.47 -4.86 10.71
C ARG A 127 -1.03 -4.65 10.83
N ASN A 128 -1.77 -4.78 9.73
CA ASN A 128 -3.23 -4.63 9.76
C ASN A 128 -3.85 -5.66 10.71
N LEU A 129 -3.41 -6.93 10.65
CA LEU A 129 -3.90 -8.00 11.53
C LEU A 129 -3.46 -7.80 12.98
N SER A 130 -2.21 -7.42 13.23
CA SER A 130 -1.68 -7.13 14.57
C SER A 130 -2.40 -5.97 15.26
N SER A 131 -2.78 -4.95 14.49
CA SER A 131 -3.46 -3.76 15.02
C SER A 131 -4.87 -4.03 15.58
N LEU A 132 -5.42 -5.23 15.32
CA LEU A 132 -6.68 -5.69 15.91
C LEU A 132 -6.53 -6.13 17.38
N GLY A 133 -5.29 -6.27 17.88
CA GLY A 133 -5.02 -6.64 19.27
C GLY A 133 -5.24 -8.13 19.61
N GLN A 134 -5.40 -8.98 18.59
CA GLN A 134 -5.53 -10.42 18.75
C GLN A 134 -4.14 -11.08 18.79
N ILE A 135 -3.98 -12.12 19.63
CA ILE A 135 -2.80 -12.99 19.63
C ILE A 135 -3.11 -14.22 18.79
N TYR A 136 -2.36 -14.42 17.73
CA TYR A 136 -2.45 -15.55 16.81
C TYR A 136 -1.48 -16.67 17.18
N ASN A 137 -1.75 -17.88 16.66
CA ASN A 137 -0.84 -19.02 16.73
C ASN A 137 -0.36 -19.37 18.15
N ARG A 138 -1.21 -19.19 19.18
CA ARG A 138 -0.84 -19.31 20.60
C ARG A 138 -0.14 -20.62 20.96
N GLN A 139 -0.50 -21.71 20.30
CA GLN A 139 0.05 -23.05 20.55
C GLN A 139 1.45 -23.25 19.94
N ASP A 140 1.89 -22.36 19.05
CA ASP A 140 3.14 -22.43 18.30
C ASP A 140 3.93 -21.11 18.43
N ILE A 141 3.88 -20.45 19.59
CA ILE A 141 4.50 -19.11 19.74
C ILE A 141 6.05 -19.13 19.74
N SER A 142 6.67 -20.30 19.90
CA SER A 142 8.14 -20.42 19.99
C SER A 142 8.83 -19.97 18.69
N THR A 143 9.91 -19.20 18.85
CA THR A 143 10.79 -18.75 17.76
C THR A 143 12.07 -19.58 17.65
N ASP A 144 12.20 -20.66 18.42
CA ASP A 144 13.44 -21.46 18.47
C ASP A 144 13.68 -22.24 17.17
N VAL A 145 12.62 -22.47 16.38
CA VAL A 145 12.69 -23.16 15.10
C VAL A 145 12.96 -22.16 13.97
N LEU A 146 14.23 -21.96 13.64
CA LEU A 146 14.70 -20.96 12.67
C LEU A 146 14.03 -21.04 11.27
N ALA A 147 13.61 -22.23 10.84
CA ALA A 147 12.99 -22.44 9.53
C ALA A 147 11.49 -22.08 9.48
N ARG A 148 10.86 -21.66 10.60
CA ARG A 148 9.42 -21.33 10.68
C ARG A 148 9.07 -19.94 10.16
N GLY A 149 9.98 -19.23 9.51
CA GLY A 149 9.72 -17.87 9.04
C GLY A 149 9.87 -16.83 10.14
N GLN A 150 9.63 -15.57 9.77
CA GLN A 150 9.86 -14.42 10.63
C GLN A 150 8.58 -14.02 11.36
N VAL A 151 8.64 -13.87 12.68
CA VAL A 151 7.57 -13.24 13.46
C VAL A 151 7.64 -11.72 13.27
N LEU A 152 6.51 -11.11 12.90
CA LEU A 152 6.40 -9.66 12.74
C LEU A 152 5.58 -9.06 13.88
N GLY A 153 6.22 -8.75 15.00
CA GLY A 153 5.56 -8.21 16.20
C GLY A 153 5.62 -9.17 17.38
N GLU A 154 4.67 -9.04 18.31
CA GLU A 154 4.56 -9.86 19.53
C GLU A 154 3.28 -10.70 19.58
N ASP A 155 2.46 -10.64 18.52
CA ASP A 155 1.15 -11.26 18.41
C ASP A 155 1.19 -12.68 17.80
N GLY A 156 2.38 -13.22 17.55
CA GLY A 156 2.58 -14.58 17.02
C GLY A 156 2.37 -14.73 15.51
N LEU A 157 2.07 -13.64 14.79
CA LEU A 157 1.88 -13.67 13.34
C LEU A 157 3.22 -13.86 12.61
N ARG A 158 3.23 -14.78 11.64
CA ARG A 158 4.44 -15.19 10.92
C ARG A 158 4.36 -14.94 9.43
N VAL A 159 5.51 -14.61 8.86
CA VAL A 159 5.71 -14.46 7.41
C VAL A 159 6.79 -15.42 6.92
N HIS A 160 6.46 -16.12 5.83
CA HIS A 160 7.35 -17.03 5.14
C HIS A 160 7.64 -16.50 3.75
N SER A 161 8.92 -16.30 3.44
CA SER A 161 9.34 -15.74 2.16
C SER A 161 10.09 -16.79 1.34
N LEU A 162 9.49 -17.23 0.24
CA LEU A 162 10.12 -18.07 -0.77
C LEU A 162 10.85 -17.20 -1.78
N VAL A 163 12.16 -17.39 -1.94
CA VAL A 163 12.97 -16.69 -2.94
C VAL A 163 13.45 -17.67 -3.99
N LEU A 164 13.01 -17.46 -5.23
CA LEU A 164 13.51 -18.23 -6.38
C LEU A 164 13.42 -17.37 -7.64
N PRO A 165 14.54 -17.15 -8.37
CA PRO A 165 14.53 -16.42 -9.62
C PRO A 165 13.52 -17.03 -10.61
N GLY A 166 12.68 -16.18 -11.21
CA GLY A 166 11.64 -16.61 -12.15
C GLY A 166 10.27 -16.88 -11.53
N LEU A 167 10.15 -16.92 -10.19
CA LEU A 167 8.83 -16.97 -9.56
C LEU A 167 8.06 -15.67 -9.75
N PRO A 168 6.75 -15.73 -10.02
CA PRO A 168 5.90 -14.56 -9.93
C PRO A 168 5.86 -14.06 -8.48
N SER A 169 5.64 -12.76 -8.32
CA SER A 169 5.36 -12.21 -7.00
C SER A 169 3.96 -12.60 -6.57
N SER A 170 3.86 -13.33 -5.47
CA SER A 170 2.59 -13.76 -4.88
C SER A 170 2.61 -13.53 -3.38
N THR A 171 1.44 -13.27 -2.80
CA THR A 171 1.24 -13.18 -1.35
C THR A 171 -0.08 -13.88 -1.04
N THR A 172 -0.06 -14.83 -0.12
CA THR A 172 -1.22 -15.56 0.37
C THR A 172 -1.31 -15.43 1.89
N VAL A 173 -2.54 -15.42 2.39
CA VAL A 173 -2.81 -15.42 3.84
C VAL A 173 -3.56 -16.71 4.13
N HIS A 174 -3.01 -17.51 5.03
CA HIS A 174 -3.57 -18.80 5.43
C HIS A 174 -4.18 -18.65 6.81
N PHE A 175 -5.47 -18.92 6.93
CA PHE A 175 -6.14 -19.07 8.21
C PHE A 175 -6.35 -20.56 8.49
N SER A 176 -6.47 -20.96 9.75
CA SER A 176 -6.81 -22.35 10.06
C SER A 176 -7.59 -22.50 11.36
N GLY A 177 -8.48 -23.48 11.35
CA GLY A 177 -9.28 -23.91 12.48
C GLY A 177 -9.40 -25.43 12.53
N PRO A 178 -9.99 -26.00 13.61
CA PRO A 178 -10.20 -27.44 13.69
C PRO A 178 -11.04 -27.96 12.51
N GLY A 179 -10.41 -28.68 11.58
CA GLY A 179 -11.08 -29.30 10.42
C GLY A 179 -11.23 -28.41 9.18
N GLU A 180 -10.65 -27.21 9.16
CA GLU A 180 -10.72 -26.27 8.03
C GLU A 180 -9.47 -25.39 7.90
N ALA A 181 -9.20 -24.89 6.68
CA ALA A 181 -8.12 -23.96 6.35
C ALA A 181 -8.48 -23.14 5.09
#